data_AF-H9FB54-F1
#
_entry.id   AF-H9FB54-F1
#
_cell.length_a   1.000
_cell.length_b   1.000
_cell.length_c   1.000
_cell.angle_alpha   90.00
_cell.angle_beta   90.00
_cell.angle_gamma   90.00
#
_symmetry.space_group_name_H-M   'P 1'
#
loop_
_entity.id
_entity.type
_entity.pdbx_description
1 polymer ?
#
loop_
_entity_poly.entity_id
_entity_poly.type
_entity_poly.pdbx_seq_one_letter_code
_entity_poly.pdbx_strand_id
1 'polypeptide(L)'
;ARHSKFGMKGPASVISNDDDSASPLHHISNGSNTPSSSEGGPDAVIIGMTKIPVIENPQYFGITNSQLKPDTFVQHIKRHNIVLKRELGEGAFGKVFLAECYNLCPEQDKILVAVKTLKDASDNARKDFHREAELLTNLQHEHIVKFYGVCVEGDPLIMVFEYMKHGDLNKFLRAHGPDAVLMAEGNPPTELTQSQMLHIAQQIAAGMVYLASQHFVHRDLATRNCLVGENLLVKIGDFGMSRDVYSTDYYRVGGHTMLPIRWMPPESIMYRKFTTESDVWSLGVVLWEIFTYGKQPWYQLSNNEVIECITQGRVLQRPRTCPQEVYELMLGCWQREPHMRKNIKGIHTLLQNLAKASPVYLDILG
;
A
#
# COMPACT_ATOMS: atom_id res chain seq x y z
N ALA A 1 -63.33 8.74 31.87
CA ALA A 1 -63.85 10.04 31.40
C ALA A 1 -62.66 10.99 31.26
N ARG A 2 -62.30 11.63 30.16
CA ARG A 2 -62.89 11.93 28.82
C ARG A 2 -61.74 11.73 27.79
N HIS A 3 -61.92 10.97 26.70
CA HIS A 3 -62.34 11.42 25.34
C HIS A 3 -61.44 12.52 24.74
N SER A 4 -60.97 12.50 23.48
CA SER A 4 -61.44 11.81 22.27
C SER A 4 -60.51 12.09 21.05
N LYS A 5 -60.40 11.09 20.16
CA LYS A 5 -60.33 11.09 18.66
C LYS A 5 -59.49 12.14 17.91
N PHE A 6 -58.67 11.67 16.98
CA PHE A 6 -58.98 11.71 15.53
C PHE A 6 -58.20 10.61 14.79
N GLY A 7 -58.85 9.95 13.84
CA GLY A 7 -58.22 9.14 12.81
C GLY A 7 -58.69 9.62 11.45
N MET A 8 -57.98 9.24 10.39
CA MET A 8 -58.50 8.74 9.10
C MET A 8 -57.39 8.63 8.04
N LYS A 9 -57.34 7.45 7.40
CA LYS A 9 -57.24 7.15 5.95
C LYS A 9 -56.20 7.92 5.10
N GLY A 10 -55.38 7.30 4.26
CA GLY A 10 -55.35 5.93 3.73
C GLY A 10 -54.12 5.67 2.84
N PRO A 11 -54.02 4.51 2.17
CA PRO A 11 -52.87 4.10 1.36
C PRO A 11 -53.16 4.13 -0.15
N ALA A 12 -52.14 4.43 -0.96
CA ALA A 12 -52.02 4.11 -2.40
C ALA A 12 -50.59 4.48 -2.86
N SER A 13 -49.69 3.49 -3.01
CA SER A 13 -49.20 2.92 -4.28
C SER A 13 -48.27 3.89 -5.06
N VAL A 14 -47.08 3.48 -5.54
CA VAL A 14 -46.90 2.88 -6.88
C VAL A 14 -45.37 2.67 -7.15
N ILE A 15 -44.98 1.44 -7.53
CA ILE A 15 -43.95 1.04 -8.56
C ILE A 15 -42.44 1.22 -8.21
N SER A 16 -41.68 0.15 -7.95
CA SER A 16 -40.86 -0.69 -8.89
C SER A 16 -39.59 0.02 -9.39
N ASN A 17 -38.38 -0.51 -9.48
CA ASN A 17 -37.90 -1.85 -9.85
C ASN A 17 -36.46 -2.07 -9.35
N ASP A 18 -36.07 -3.35 -9.32
CA ASP A 18 -34.74 -3.91 -9.14
C ASP A 18 -33.70 -3.51 -10.22
N ASP A 19 -32.46 -3.91 -9.91
CA ASP A 19 -31.29 -4.10 -10.76
C ASP A 19 -30.50 -2.87 -11.24
N ASP A 20 -29.24 -2.80 -10.79
CA ASP A 20 -28.12 -2.45 -11.67
C ASP A 20 -26.86 -3.20 -11.22
N SER A 21 -26.81 -4.47 -11.63
CA SER A 21 -25.56 -5.19 -11.88
C SER A 21 -24.99 -4.68 -13.21
N ALA A 22 -23.76 -4.15 -13.22
CA ALA A 22 -23.10 -3.84 -14.49
C ALA A 22 -21.59 -4.09 -14.44
N SER A 23 -21.21 -5.27 -14.90
CA SER A 23 -19.91 -5.59 -15.51
C SER A 23 -19.70 -4.74 -16.79
N PRO A 24 -18.48 -4.31 -17.16
CA PRO A 24 -18.26 -3.68 -18.45
C PRO A 24 -17.38 -4.54 -19.38
N LEU A 25 -17.92 -4.94 -20.53
CA LEU A 25 -17.12 -5.30 -21.71
C LEU A 25 -17.82 -4.84 -23.00
N HIS A 26 -17.08 -4.03 -23.79
CA HIS A 26 -17.12 -3.80 -25.25
C HIS A 26 -18.42 -3.21 -25.90
N HIS A 27 -18.45 -2.38 -26.96
CA HIS A 27 -17.64 -2.28 -28.19
C HIS A 27 -17.89 -0.95 -29.00
N ILE A 28 -16.82 -0.32 -29.54
CA ILE A 28 -16.55 0.29 -30.89
C ILE A 28 -17.69 0.75 -31.84
N SER A 29 -17.59 1.96 -32.42
CA SER A 29 -17.71 2.21 -33.90
C SER A 29 -17.16 3.60 -34.36
N ASN A 30 -16.67 3.63 -35.62
CA ASN A 30 -15.87 4.64 -36.35
C ASN A 30 -16.62 5.87 -36.94
N GLY A 31 -15.89 6.96 -37.27
CA GLY A 31 -16.24 7.84 -38.43
C GLY A 31 -15.71 9.30 -38.49
N SER A 32 -14.52 9.51 -39.10
CA SER A 32 -14.05 10.61 -40.02
C SER A 32 -14.27 12.15 -39.80
N ASN A 33 -13.12 12.88 -39.75
CA ASN A 33 -12.70 14.23 -40.28
C ASN A 33 -13.71 15.40 -40.38
N THR A 34 -13.50 16.63 -39.83
CA THR A 34 -12.48 17.69 -40.11
C THR A 34 -12.48 18.80 -39.00
N PRO A 35 -11.54 19.79 -38.98
CA PRO A 35 -11.04 20.41 -37.73
C PRO A 35 -11.62 21.80 -37.40
N SER A 36 -11.76 22.12 -36.11
CA SER A 36 -11.67 23.48 -35.54
C SER A 36 -12.14 23.51 -34.07
N SER A 37 -11.54 24.41 -33.29
CA SER A 37 -11.82 24.79 -31.90
C SER A 37 -11.27 23.88 -30.79
N SER A 38 -10.40 24.50 -30.01
CA SER A 38 -9.78 24.01 -28.79
C SER A 38 -10.82 23.81 -27.68
N GLU A 39 -11.38 22.61 -27.60
CA GLU A 39 -12.01 22.11 -26.40
C GLU A 39 -11.20 20.91 -25.89
N GLY A 40 -10.61 21.08 -24.71
CA GLY A 40 -9.83 20.06 -24.04
C GLY A 40 -10.71 18.86 -23.69
N GLY A 41 -10.18 17.66 -23.93
CA GLY A 41 -10.88 16.39 -23.70
C GLY A 41 -11.33 16.19 -22.26
N PRO A 42 -12.20 15.19 -22.02
CA PRO A 42 -12.86 14.90 -20.74
C PRO A 42 -11.91 14.54 -19.57
N ASP A 43 -10.60 14.45 -19.83
CA ASP A 43 -9.60 13.95 -18.90
C ASP A 43 -8.78 15.09 -18.26
N ALA A 44 -9.42 16.10 -17.67
CA ALA A 44 -8.73 17.12 -16.88
C ALA A 44 -9.19 17.08 -15.42
N VAL A 45 -8.24 16.99 -14.48
CA VAL A 45 -8.54 17.06 -13.05
C VAL A 45 -8.52 18.52 -12.64
N ILE A 46 -9.62 18.99 -12.04
CA ILE A 46 -9.68 20.32 -11.43
C ILE A 46 -9.23 20.17 -9.98
N ILE A 47 -8.07 20.74 -9.65
CA ILE A 47 -7.61 20.91 -8.25
C ILE A 47 -7.57 22.41 -7.98
N GLY A 48 -8.52 22.92 -7.19
CA GLY A 48 -8.69 24.36 -6.96
C GLY A 48 -9.00 25.11 -8.27
N MET A 49 -8.18 26.11 -8.60
CA MET A 49 -8.30 26.91 -9.85
C MET A 49 -7.44 26.37 -11.01
N THR A 50 -6.71 25.27 -10.81
CA THR A 50 -5.77 24.76 -11.81
C THR A 50 -6.35 23.52 -12.50
N LYS A 51 -6.46 23.59 -13.84
CA LYS A 51 -6.76 22.44 -14.69
C LYS A 51 -5.47 21.67 -14.95
N ILE A 52 -5.37 20.46 -14.41
CA ILE A 52 -4.22 19.58 -14.63
C ILE A 52 -4.64 18.52 -15.67
N PRO A 53 -3.94 18.42 -16.81
CA PRO A 53 -4.22 17.36 -17.78
C PRO A 53 -3.98 15.99 -17.14
N VAL A 54 -4.92 15.06 -17.30
CA VAL A 54 -4.74 13.65 -16.95
C VAL A 54 -3.76 13.08 -17.95
N ILE A 55 -2.54 12.83 -17.48
CA ILE A 55 -1.59 11.97 -18.18
C ILE A 55 -1.75 10.60 -17.54
N GLU A 56 -2.23 9.62 -18.32
CA GLU A 56 -2.25 8.21 -17.90
C GLU A 56 -0.84 7.78 -17.49
N ASN A 57 -0.75 7.08 -16.37
CA ASN A 57 0.51 6.74 -15.71
C ASN A 57 1.21 5.58 -16.47
N PRO A 58 2.28 5.83 -17.26
CA PRO A 58 2.89 4.79 -18.09
C PRO A 58 3.69 3.75 -17.29
N GLN A 59 3.81 3.94 -15.98
CA GLN A 59 4.87 3.31 -15.19
C GLN A 59 4.40 2.26 -14.17
N TYR A 60 3.11 1.88 -14.14
CA TYR A 60 2.78 0.50 -13.72
C TYR A 60 3.43 -0.54 -14.67
N PHE A 61 3.81 -0.08 -15.87
CA PHE A 61 4.31 -0.87 -17.00
C PHE A 61 5.63 -0.38 -17.57
N GLY A 62 6.25 0.62 -16.93
CA GLY A 62 7.34 1.42 -17.49
C GLY A 62 8.71 1.10 -16.91
N ILE A 63 8.92 -0.09 -16.35
CA ILE A 63 10.27 -0.65 -16.37
C ILE A 63 10.54 -0.96 -17.83
N THR A 64 11.26 -0.06 -18.47
CA THR A 64 11.80 -0.25 -19.81
C THR A 64 12.54 -1.59 -19.83
N ASN A 65 12.31 -2.41 -20.86
CA ASN A 65 12.97 -3.70 -21.15
C ASN A 65 14.51 -3.70 -21.08
N SER A 66 15.16 -2.56 -20.81
CA SER A 66 16.60 -2.37 -20.80
C SER A 66 17.31 -2.71 -19.48
N GLN A 67 16.60 -3.10 -18.41
CA GLN A 67 17.23 -3.34 -17.09
C GLN A 67 16.90 -4.67 -16.42
N LEU A 68 15.99 -5.48 -16.96
CA LEU A 68 15.82 -6.85 -16.49
C LEU A 68 17.06 -7.66 -16.88
N LYS A 69 17.64 -8.38 -15.91
CA LYS A 69 18.74 -9.30 -16.22
C LYS A 69 18.24 -10.31 -17.25
N PRO A 70 18.92 -10.49 -18.39
CA PRO A 70 18.44 -11.32 -19.50
C PRO A 70 18.20 -12.80 -19.13
N ASP A 71 18.70 -13.25 -17.97
CA ASP A 71 18.54 -14.61 -17.45
C ASP A 71 17.69 -14.69 -16.15
N THR A 72 16.71 -13.80 -15.96
CA THR A 72 15.83 -13.86 -14.77
C THR A 72 14.99 -15.14 -14.81
N PHE A 73 15.35 -16.12 -13.96
CA PHE A 73 14.61 -17.38 -13.86
C PHE A 73 13.50 -17.26 -12.81
N VAL A 74 12.25 -17.11 -13.27
CA VAL A 74 11.08 -17.18 -12.39
C VAL A 74 10.85 -18.64 -12.01
N GLN A 75 10.86 -18.95 -10.72
CA GLN A 75 10.61 -20.31 -10.24
C GLN A 75 9.14 -20.70 -10.48
N HIS A 76 8.93 -21.83 -11.18
CA HIS A 76 7.61 -22.42 -11.37
C HIS A 76 7.32 -23.47 -10.30
N ILE A 77 6.26 -23.24 -9.54
CA ILE A 77 5.80 -24.11 -8.46
C ILE A 77 4.62 -24.95 -8.97
N LYS A 78 4.69 -26.26 -8.76
CA LYS A 78 3.63 -27.19 -9.16
C LYS A 78 2.38 -27.01 -8.33
N ARG A 79 1.20 -27.05 -8.96
CA ARG A 79 -0.06 -26.78 -8.25
C ARG A 79 -0.34 -27.77 -7.12
N HIS A 80 -0.01 -29.04 -7.33
CA HIS A 80 -0.19 -30.08 -6.31
C HIS A 80 0.71 -29.91 -5.07
N ASN A 81 1.76 -29.08 -5.15
CA ASN A 81 2.58 -28.73 -4.00
C ASN A 81 1.95 -27.62 -3.14
N ILE A 82 0.89 -26.95 -3.60
CA ILE A 82 0.26 -25.83 -2.90
C ILE A 82 -1.06 -26.29 -2.28
N VAL A 83 -1.11 -26.34 -0.95
CA VAL A 83 -2.31 -26.71 -0.19
C VAL A 83 -2.85 -25.48 0.54
N LEU A 84 -3.91 -24.88 -0.01
CA LEU A 84 -4.58 -23.73 0.58
C LEU A 84 -5.17 -24.08 1.96
N LYS A 85 -5.07 -23.16 2.92
CA LYS A 85 -5.57 -23.33 4.29
C LYS A 85 -6.74 -22.38 4.57
N ARG A 86 -6.46 -21.08 4.68
CA ARG A 86 -7.48 -20.06 4.99
C ARG A 86 -7.22 -18.79 4.20
N GLU A 87 -8.28 -18.04 3.93
CA GLU A 87 -8.18 -16.70 3.35
C GLU A 87 -7.55 -15.74 4.38
N LEU A 88 -6.59 -14.94 3.92
CA LEU A 88 -5.94 -13.88 4.69
C LEU A 88 -6.55 -12.50 4.39
N GLY A 89 -7.03 -12.32 3.16
CA GLY A 89 -7.71 -11.12 2.74
C GLY A 89 -8.02 -11.13 1.24
N GLU A 90 -8.78 -10.13 0.84
CA GLU A 90 -9.17 -9.88 -0.54
C GLU A 90 -8.82 -8.44 -0.89
N GLY A 91 -8.24 -8.24 -2.08
CA GLY A 91 -7.94 -6.92 -2.60
C GLY A 91 -8.34 -6.79 -4.06
N ALA A 92 -7.97 -5.64 -4.65
CA ALA A 92 -8.35 -5.27 -6.02
C ALA A 92 -7.86 -6.29 -7.07
N PHE A 93 -6.72 -6.94 -6.83
CA PHE A 93 -6.09 -7.87 -7.77
C PHE A 93 -6.43 -9.34 -7.50
N GLY A 94 -7.10 -9.62 -6.37
CA GLY A 94 -7.56 -10.96 -6.03
C GLY A 94 -7.44 -11.29 -4.56
N LYS A 95 -7.61 -12.59 -4.27
CA LYS A 95 -7.58 -13.13 -2.91
C LYS A 95 -6.17 -13.55 -2.53
N VAL A 96 -5.87 -13.45 -1.24
CA VAL A 96 -4.64 -13.98 -0.66
C VAL A 96 -4.97 -15.01 0.39
N PHE A 97 -4.28 -16.13 0.33
CA PHE A 97 -4.49 -17.28 1.20
C PHE A 97 -3.21 -17.62 1.95
N LEU A 98 -3.36 -18.10 3.18
CA LEU A 98 -2.35 -18.91 3.84
C LEU A 98 -2.37 -20.29 3.18
N ALA A 99 -1.21 -20.82 2.84
CA ALA A 99 -1.07 -22.17 2.29
C ALA A 99 0.15 -22.88 2.87
N GLU A 100 0.15 -24.21 2.79
CA GLU A 100 1.37 -25.01 2.90
C GLU A 100 1.93 -25.23 1.49
N CYS A 101 3.23 -25.01 1.31
CA CYS A 101 3.92 -25.31 0.07
C CYS A 101 4.97 -26.41 0.30
N TYR A 102 4.82 -27.52 -0.42
CA TYR A 102 5.73 -28.67 -0.36
C TYR A 102 6.87 -28.52 -1.38
N ASN A 103 8.03 -29.10 -1.07
CA ASN A 103 9.19 -29.13 -1.98
C ASN A 103 9.66 -27.74 -2.45
N LEU A 104 9.42 -26.70 -1.65
CA LEU A 104 9.81 -25.32 -1.98
C LEU A 104 11.22 -24.97 -1.46
N CYS A 105 11.62 -25.56 -0.33
CA CYS A 105 12.94 -25.42 0.26
C CYS A 105 13.57 -26.81 0.45
N PRO A 106 14.83 -27.04 0.07
CA PRO A 106 15.47 -28.36 0.21
C PRO A 106 15.56 -28.87 1.65
N GLU A 107 15.56 -27.95 2.62
CA GLU A 107 15.77 -28.23 4.04
C GLU A 107 14.48 -28.57 4.80
N GLN A 108 13.31 -28.33 4.19
CA GLN A 108 12.01 -28.43 4.85
C GLN A 108 10.99 -29.09 3.91
N ASP A 109 10.36 -30.17 4.36
CA ASP A 109 9.34 -30.90 3.58
C ASP A 109 8.20 -29.99 3.12
N LYS A 110 7.80 -29.05 3.99
CA LYS A 110 6.80 -28.02 3.71
C LYS A 110 7.07 -26.75 4.49
N ILE A 111 6.63 -25.61 3.93
CA ILE A 111 6.65 -24.31 4.60
C ILE A 111 5.31 -23.62 4.48
N LEU A 112 5.00 -22.71 5.42
CA LEU A 112 3.87 -21.81 5.28
C LEU A 112 4.20 -20.67 4.31
N VAL A 113 3.27 -20.39 3.40
CA VAL A 113 3.39 -19.36 2.37
C VAL A 113 2.12 -18.51 2.29
N ALA A 114 2.26 -17.31 1.76
CA ALA A 114 1.13 -16.50 1.30
C ALA A 114 0.95 -16.71 -0.22
N VAL A 115 -0.26 -17.06 -0.64
CA VAL A 115 -0.63 -17.31 -2.03
C VAL A 115 -1.56 -16.21 -2.51
N LYS A 116 -1.13 -15.39 -3.47
CA LYS A 116 -1.95 -14.38 -4.14
C LYS A 116 -2.50 -14.96 -5.43
N THR A 117 -3.81 -15.06 -5.54
CA THR A 117 -4.51 -15.52 -6.75
C THR A 117 -4.94 -14.33 -7.59
N LEU A 118 -4.77 -14.37 -8.91
CA LEU A 118 -5.36 -13.37 -9.82
C LEU A 118 -6.81 -13.72 -10.14
N LYS A 119 -7.70 -12.73 -10.02
CA LYS A 119 -9.12 -12.85 -10.41
C LYS A 119 -9.34 -12.75 -11.92
N ASP A 120 -8.59 -11.86 -12.59
CA ASP A 120 -8.72 -11.61 -14.03
C ASP A 120 -7.77 -12.53 -14.81
N ALA A 121 -8.33 -13.30 -15.74
CA ALA A 121 -7.62 -14.23 -16.61
C ALA A 121 -7.40 -13.67 -18.03
N SER A 122 -7.70 -12.39 -18.27
CA SER A 122 -7.48 -11.71 -19.54
C SER A 122 -6.02 -11.77 -19.98
N ASP A 123 -5.76 -11.77 -21.29
CA ASP A 123 -4.39 -11.84 -21.84
C ASP A 123 -3.51 -10.67 -21.36
N ASN A 124 -4.11 -9.50 -21.13
CA ASN A 124 -3.39 -8.36 -20.57
C ASN A 124 -3.02 -8.60 -19.10
N ALA A 125 -3.96 -9.07 -18.27
CA ALA A 125 -3.68 -9.43 -16.88
C ALA A 125 -2.60 -10.52 -16.77
N ARG A 126 -2.57 -11.49 -17.70
CA ARG A 126 -1.51 -12.51 -17.78
C ARG A 126 -0.14 -11.93 -18.13
N LYS A 127 -0.06 -11.00 -19.09
CA LYS A 127 1.20 -10.29 -19.41
C LYS A 127 1.71 -9.49 -18.21
N ASP A 128 0.80 -8.85 -17.48
CA ASP A 128 1.14 -8.04 -16.32
C ASP A 128 1.60 -8.91 -15.15
N PHE A 129 0.95 -10.07 -14.94
CA PHE A 129 1.39 -11.09 -14.01
C PHE A 129 2.83 -11.56 -14.27
N HIS A 130 3.17 -11.89 -15.52
CA HIS A 130 4.51 -12.35 -15.87
C HIS A 130 5.57 -11.26 -15.61
N ARG A 131 5.26 -10.01 -15.98
CA ARG A 131 6.16 -8.87 -15.75
C ARG A 131 6.36 -8.59 -14.26
N GLU A 132 5.29 -8.65 -13.46
CA GLU A 132 5.35 -8.51 -12.01
C GLU A 132 6.19 -9.64 -11.39
N ALA A 133 6.03 -10.88 -11.85
CA ALA A 133 6.83 -12.02 -11.37
C ALA A 133 8.33 -11.88 -11.70
N GLU A 134 8.69 -11.43 -12.91
CA GLU A 134 10.09 -11.17 -13.29
C GLU A 134 10.73 -10.06 -12.46
N LEU A 135 9.98 -8.99 -12.23
CA LEU A 135 10.39 -7.88 -11.38
C LEU A 135 10.65 -8.36 -9.94
N LEU A 136 9.67 -9.05 -9.34
CA LEU A 136 9.76 -9.53 -7.96
C LEU A 136 10.87 -10.57 -7.77
N THR A 137 11.15 -11.39 -8.78
CA THR A 137 12.27 -12.36 -8.76
C THR A 137 13.61 -11.66 -8.55
N ASN A 138 13.78 -10.46 -9.10
CA ASN A 138 15.00 -9.67 -9.00
C ASN A 138 15.11 -8.85 -7.72
N LEU A 139 14.01 -8.67 -6.98
CA LEU A 139 13.98 -7.91 -5.72
C LEU A 139 14.14 -8.86 -4.52
N GLN A 140 15.38 -9.05 -4.08
CA GLN A 140 15.72 -9.91 -2.95
C GLN A 140 16.55 -9.16 -1.92
N HIS A 141 15.98 -8.98 -0.73
CA HIS A 141 16.61 -8.31 0.40
C HIS A 141 15.91 -8.70 1.70
N GLU A 142 16.62 -8.63 2.83
CA GLU A 142 16.10 -9.02 4.15
C GLU A 142 14.79 -8.31 4.53
N HIS A 143 14.68 -7.03 4.15
CA HIS A 143 13.51 -6.18 4.44
C HIS A 143 12.56 -5.99 3.26
N ILE A 144 12.61 -6.88 2.26
CA ILE A 144 11.63 -6.95 1.16
C ILE A 144 10.97 -8.32 1.24
N VAL A 145 9.64 -8.37 1.11
CA VAL A 145 8.91 -9.63 1.22
C VAL A 145 9.34 -10.57 0.10
N LYS A 146 9.85 -11.74 0.48
CA LYS A 146 10.42 -12.75 -0.38
C LYS A 146 9.34 -13.32 -1.28
N PHE A 147 9.57 -13.17 -2.57
CA PHE A 147 8.83 -13.84 -3.62
C PHE A 147 9.48 -15.20 -3.93
N TYR A 148 8.67 -16.26 -3.90
CA TYR A 148 9.15 -17.62 -4.14
C TYR A 148 8.93 -18.08 -5.58
N GLY A 149 7.94 -17.55 -6.29
CA GLY A 149 7.65 -17.95 -7.66
C GLY A 149 6.16 -17.97 -7.99
N VAL A 150 5.84 -18.61 -9.10
CA VAL A 150 4.50 -18.65 -9.66
C VAL A 150 3.99 -20.07 -9.88
N CYS A 151 2.68 -20.26 -9.77
CA CYS A 151 1.99 -21.43 -10.32
C CYS A 151 1.07 -20.95 -11.45
N VAL A 152 1.40 -21.39 -12.67
CA VAL A 152 0.65 -21.09 -13.91
C VAL A 152 -0.14 -22.30 -14.42
N GLU A 153 -0.16 -23.39 -13.65
CA GLU A 153 -0.91 -24.60 -13.96
C GLU A 153 -2.41 -24.37 -13.66
N GLY A 154 -3.19 -24.16 -14.72
CA GLY A 154 -4.62 -23.90 -14.64
C GLY A 154 -4.97 -22.54 -14.02
N ASP A 155 -6.25 -22.32 -13.79
CA ASP A 155 -6.77 -21.10 -13.17
C ASP A 155 -7.18 -21.33 -11.69
N PRO A 156 -7.10 -20.30 -10.83
CA PRO A 156 -6.46 -19.01 -11.09
C PRO A 156 -4.93 -19.11 -11.12
N LEU A 157 -4.28 -18.13 -11.77
CA LEU A 157 -2.84 -17.91 -11.67
C LEU A 157 -2.47 -17.53 -10.23
N ILE A 158 -1.31 -18.03 -9.77
CA ILE A 158 -0.87 -17.94 -8.38
C ILE A 158 0.53 -17.35 -8.30
N MET A 159 0.72 -16.37 -7.43
CA MET A 159 2.02 -15.94 -6.92
C MET A 159 2.22 -16.45 -5.50
N VAL A 160 3.42 -16.94 -5.18
CA VAL A 160 3.76 -17.50 -3.88
C VAL A 160 4.81 -16.64 -3.19
N PHE A 161 4.54 -16.26 -1.95
CA PHE A 161 5.38 -15.37 -1.13
C PHE A 161 5.64 -15.98 0.24
N GLU A 162 6.65 -15.48 0.95
CA GLU A 162 6.79 -15.80 2.37
C GLU A 162 5.58 -15.36 3.18
N TYR A 163 5.24 -16.18 4.17
CA TYR A 163 4.16 -15.88 5.08
C TYR A 163 4.67 -15.04 6.25
N MET A 164 4.09 -13.85 6.43
CA MET A 164 4.39 -12.93 7.52
C MET A 164 3.31 -13.06 8.60
N LYS A 165 3.67 -13.76 9.69
CA LYS A 165 2.75 -14.26 10.72
C LYS A 165 1.79 -13.22 11.31
N HIS A 166 2.27 -12.00 11.53
CA HIS A 166 1.52 -10.94 12.19
C HIS A 166 0.77 -10.02 11.22
N GLY A 167 0.78 -10.31 9.92
CA GLY A 167 0.04 -9.56 8.91
C GLY A 167 0.64 -8.18 8.64
N ASP A 168 -0.22 -7.22 8.27
CA ASP A 168 0.22 -5.87 7.93
C ASP A 168 0.60 -5.01 9.14
N LEU A 169 1.61 -4.17 8.97
CA LEU A 169 2.19 -3.36 10.03
C LEU A 169 1.20 -2.32 10.56
N ASN A 170 0.25 -1.82 9.76
CA ASN A 170 -0.73 -0.86 10.25
C ASN A 170 -1.66 -1.49 11.31
N LYS A 171 -2.22 -2.68 11.04
CA LYS A 171 -2.99 -3.43 12.06
C LYS A 171 -2.14 -3.79 13.26
N PHE A 172 -0.89 -4.22 13.03
CA PHE A 172 0.03 -4.54 14.10
C PHE A 172 0.25 -3.34 15.03
N LEU A 173 0.55 -2.16 14.48
CA LEU A 173 0.73 -0.92 15.25
C LEU A 173 -0.54 -0.54 16.02
N ARG A 174 -1.72 -0.62 15.39
CA ARG A 174 -3.00 -0.30 16.03
C ARG A 174 -3.31 -1.22 17.20
N ALA A 175 -2.98 -2.51 17.07
CA ALA A 175 -3.17 -3.49 18.14
C ALA A 175 -2.25 -3.26 19.35
N HIS A 176 -1.13 -2.55 19.19
CA HIS A 176 -0.19 -2.22 20.27
C HIS A 176 -0.23 -0.74 20.65
N GLY A 177 -1.25 0.00 20.19
CA GLY A 177 -1.42 1.41 20.51
C GLY A 177 -2.26 1.65 21.76
N PRO A 178 -2.25 2.87 22.31
CA PRO A 178 -3.04 3.24 23.48
C PRO A 178 -4.55 3.09 23.25
N ASP A 179 -4.99 3.21 21.99
CA ASP A 179 -6.39 3.06 21.58
C ASP A 179 -6.80 1.58 21.39
N ALA A 180 -5.89 0.60 21.57
CA ALA A 180 -6.14 -0.83 21.33
C ALA A 180 -7.19 -1.43 22.27
N VAL A 181 -7.27 -0.93 23.51
CA VAL A 181 -8.29 -1.33 24.51
C VAL A 181 -9.71 -1.09 23.97
N LEU A 182 -9.89 -0.10 23.08
CA LEU A 182 -11.18 0.21 22.47
C LEU A 182 -11.53 -0.73 21.30
N MET A 183 -10.57 -1.53 20.82
CA MET A 183 -10.71 -2.35 19.61
C MET A 183 -10.65 -3.86 19.88
N ALA A 184 -10.24 -4.31 21.07
CA ALA A 184 -10.01 -5.72 21.36
C ALA A 184 -11.05 -6.32 22.33
N GLU A 185 -11.60 -7.47 21.96
CA GLU A 185 -12.33 -8.39 22.85
C GLU A 185 -11.30 -9.18 23.69
N GLY A 186 -10.57 -8.51 24.59
CA GLY A 186 -9.56 -9.14 25.43
C GLY A 186 -8.49 -8.18 25.95
N ASN A 187 -7.47 -8.72 26.65
CA ASN A 187 -6.31 -7.93 27.04
C ASN A 187 -5.50 -7.56 25.79
N PRO A 188 -5.32 -6.26 25.48
CA PRO A 188 -4.51 -5.87 24.34
C PRO A 188 -3.06 -6.29 24.54
N PRO A 189 -2.31 -6.53 23.44
CA PRO A 189 -0.87 -6.63 23.49
C PRO A 189 -0.22 -5.46 24.22
N THR A 190 0.94 -5.70 24.82
CA THR A 190 1.76 -4.64 25.44
C THR A 190 2.09 -3.55 24.42
N GLU A 191 2.07 -2.30 24.84
CA GLU A 191 2.46 -1.19 23.97
C GLU A 191 3.90 -1.34 23.46
N LEU A 192 4.14 -0.91 22.22
CA LEU A 192 5.49 -0.93 21.65
C LEU A 192 6.38 0.11 22.34
N THR A 193 7.55 -0.34 22.77
CA THR A 193 8.57 0.58 23.28
C THR A 193 9.10 1.47 22.15
N GLN A 194 9.67 2.62 22.54
CA GLN A 194 10.34 3.50 21.59
C GLN A 194 11.48 2.81 20.83
N SER A 195 12.21 1.89 21.49
CA SER A 195 13.26 1.10 20.85
C SER A 195 12.69 0.19 19.76
N GLN A 196 11.57 -0.50 20.02
CA GLN A 196 10.87 -1.31 19.03
C GLN A 196 10.35 -0.47 17.85
N MET A 197 9.78 0.71 18.11
CA MET A 197 9.34 1.63 17.04
C MET A 197 10.51 2.09 16.15
N LEU A 198 11.66 2.43 16.75
CA LEU A 198 12.88 2.76 16.01
C LEU A 198 13.41 1.57 15.22
N HIS A 199 13.34 0.36 15.78
CA HIS A 199 13.75 -0.87 15.10
C HIS A 199 12.87 -1.14 13.86
N ILE A 200 11.55 -1.00 13.97
CA ILE A 200 10.62 -1.09 12.82
C ILE A 200 10.98 -0.07 11.74
N ALA A 201 11.17 1.20 12.13
CA ALA A 201 11.54 2.28 11.22
C ALA A 201 12.87 2.01 10.48
N GLN A 202 13.86 1.50 11.21
CA GLN A 202 15.18 1.16 10.66
C GLN A 202 15.08 0.07 9.59
N GLN A 203 14.31 -1.00 9.85
CA GLN A 203 14.11 -2.10 8.91
C GLN A 203 13.46 -1.65 7.60
N ILE A 204 12.42 -0.80 7.69
CA ILE A 204 11.77 -0.22 6.50
C ILE A 204 12.74 0.69 5.74
N ALA A 205 13.50 1.53 6.44
CA ALA A 205 14.51 2.38 5.81
C ALA A 205 15.59 1.55 5.09
N ALA A 206 16.02 0.42 5.67
CA ALA A 206 16.95 -0.50 5.03
C ALA A 206 16.36 -1.12 3.75
N GLY A 207 15.09 -1.54 3.76
CA GLY A 207 14.38 -1.98 2.56
C GLY A 207 14.33 -0.91 1.47
N MET A 208 14.05 0.35 1.85
CA MET A 208 14.02 1.47 0.90
C MET A 208 15.40 1.85 0.35
N VAL A 209 16.48 1.69 1.14
CA VAL A 209 17.86 1.82 0.63
C VAL A 209 18.10 0.79 -0.48
N TYR A 210 17.68 -0.45 -0.27
CA TYR A 210 17.80 -1.51 -1.27
C TYR A 210 16.98 -1.19 -2.54
N LEU A 211 15.70 -0.85 -2.42
CA LEU A 211 14.85 -0.53 -3.58
C LEU A 211 15.42 0.65 -4.39
N ALA A 212 15.88 1.71 -3.72
CA ALA A 212 16.53 2.83 -4.39
C ALA A 212 17.81 2.41 -5.13
N SER A 213 18.58 1.46 -4.59
CA SER A 213 19.77 0.91 -5.28
C SER A 213 19.44 0.09 -6.53
N GLN A 214 18.21 -0.44 -6.60
CA GLN A 214 17.68 -1.14 -7.77
C GLN A 214 16.92 -0.19 -8.72
N HIS A 215 16.99 1.12 -8.50
CA HIS A 215 16.22 2.14 -9.23
C HIS A 215 14.71 1.87 -9.21
N PHE A 216 14.23 1.21 -8.16
CA PHE A 216 12.82 0.86 -7.98
C PHE A 216 12.11 1.93 -7.16
N VAL A 217 10.98 2.42 -7.67
CA VAL A 217 10.12 3.40 -7.01
C VAL A 217 8.82 2.73 -6.59
N HIS A 218 8.56 2.66 -5.28
CA HIS A 218 7.43 1.94 -4.69
C HIS A 218 6.09 2.66 -4.89
N ARG A 219 6.03 4.00 -4.78
CA ARG A 219 4.84 4.85 -5.04
C ARG A 219 3.65 4.71 -4.09
N ASP A 220 3.59 3.64 -3.30
CA ASP A 220 2.56 3.37 -2.30
C ASP A 220 3.19 2.86 -1.00
N LEU A 221 4.34 3.44 -0.61
CA LEU A 221 4.99 3.11 0.65
C LEU A 221 4.13 3.64 1.81
N ALA A 222 3.58 2.70 2.59
CA ALA A 222 2.72 2.95 3.75
C ALA A 222 2.82 1.77 4.72
N THR A 223 2.47 1.95 6.00
CA THR A 223 2.50 0.83 6.95
C THR A 223 1.56 -0.31 6.58
N ARG A 224 0.43 -0.04 5.88
CA ARG A 224 -0.47 -1.08 5.35
C ARG A 224 0.17 -1.99 4.29
N ASN A 225 1.25 -1.55 3.67
CA ASN A 225 2.02 -2.28 2.67
C ASN A 225 3.35 -2.82 3.26
N CYS A 226 3.57 -2.69 4.56
CA CYS A 226 4.63 -3.40 5.27
C CYS A 226 4.03 -4.60 6.00
N LEU A 227 4.76 -5.70 6.09
CA LEU A 227 4.33 -6.91 6.79
C LEU A 227 5.25 -7.22 7.98
N VAL A 228 4.68 -7.85 9.00
CA VAL A 228 5.37 -8.21 10.26
C VAL A 228 5.46 -9.72 10.41
N GLY A 229 6.69 -10.21 10.52
CA GLY A 229 7.04 -11.60 10.75
C GLY A 229 7.40 -11.86 12.21
N GLU A 230 7.92 -13.04 12.49
CA GLU A 230 8.37 -13.39 13.84
C GLU A 230 9.51 -12.47 14.31
N ASN A 231 9.67 -12.31 15.63
CA ASN A 231 10.71 -11.48 16.24
C ASN A 231 10.73 -10.02 15.76
N LEU A 232 9.55 -9.47 15.45
CA LEU A 232 9.39 -8.09 14.96
C LEU A 232 10.16 -7.80 13.65
N LEU A 233 10.38 -8.82 12.82
CA LEU A 233 10.94 -8.68 11.49
C LEU A 233 9.93 -7.94 10.59
N VAL A 234 10.33 -6.80 10.05
CA VAL A 234 9.48 -5.99 9.17
C VAL A 234 10.03 -6.01 7.76
N LYS A 235 9.13 -6.26 6.80
CA LYS A 235 9.45 -6.28 5.37
C LYS A 235 8.45 -5.47 4.57
N ILE A 236 8.94 -4.77 3.55
CA ILE A 236 8.10 -4.03 2.61
C ILE A 236 7.53 -5.03 1.59
N GLY A 237 6.22 -4.98 1.37
CA GLY A 237 5.54 -5.79 0.36
C GLY A 237 4.60 -4.95 -0.51
N ASP A 238 4.02 -5.57 -1.53
CA ASP A 238 2.97 -4.96 -2.36
C ASP A 238 1.89 -5.99 -2.68
N PHE A 239 1.09 -6.31 -1.67
CA PHE A 239 0.10 -7.37 -1.81
C PHE A 239 -1.21 -6.88 -2.42
N GLY A 240 -1.42 -5.55 -2.55
CA GLY A 240 -2.70 -4.99 -3.01
C GLY A 240 -3.94 -5.41 -2.18
N MET A 241 -3.75 -6.21 -1.12
CA MET A 241 -4.76 -6.71 -0.19
C MET A 241 -5.38 -5.61 0.66
N SER A 242 -4.69 -4.47 0.76
CA SER A 242 -5.06 -3.39 1.64
C SER A 242 -6.22 -2.54 1.09
N ARG A 243 -6.54 -2.60 -0.20
CA ARG A 243 -7.42 -1.57 -0.81
C ARG A 243 -8.85 -1.56 -0.31
N ASP A 244 -9.44 -2.71 0.06
CA ASP A 244 -10.83 -2.73 0.53
C ASP A 244 -10.93 -2.29 2.00
N VAL A 245 -10.09 -2.87 2.86
CA VAL A 245 -10.00 -2.53 4.30
C VAL A 245 -9.52 -1.09 4.51
N TYR A 246 -8.63 -0.60 3.65
CA TYR A 246 -8.04 0.74 3.70
C TYR A 246 -8.57 1.65 2.58
N SER A 247 -9.82 1.45 2.16
CA SER A 247 -10.42 2.22 1.06
C SER A 247 -10.40 3.74 1.27
N THR A 248 -10.50 4.20 2.52
CA THR A 248 -10.41 5.62 2.89
C THR A 248 -9.02 6.23 2.73
N ASP A 249 -7.97 5.40 2.58
CA ASP A 249 -6.61 5.86 2.31
C ASP A 249 -6.40 6.25 0.84
N TYR A 250 -7.33 5.87 -0.04
CA TYR A 250 -7.22 6.08 -1.48
C TYR A 250 -8.25 7.09 -1.98
N TYR A 251 -7.76 8.09 -2.73
CA TYR A 251 -8.59 9.06 -3.43
C TYR A 251 -8.73 8.70 -4.90
N ARG A 252 -9.96 8.75 -5.42
CA ARG A 252 -10.29 8.47 -6.82
C ARG A 252 -10.15 9.74 -7.66
N VAL A 253 -9.26 9.71 -8.65
CA VAL A 253 -9.01 10.79 -9.59
C VAL A 253 -9.44 10.37 -11.00
N GLY A 254 -10.19 11.23 -11.69
CA GLY A 254 -10.62 11.00 -13.08
C GLY A 254 -11.46 9.74 -13.24
N GLY A 255 -12.29 9.39 -12.27
CA GLY A 255 -13.19 8.22 -12.31
C GLY A 255 -12.52 6.85 -12.13
N HIS A 256 -11.24 6.70 -12.46
CA HIS A 256 -10.59 5.38 -12.61
C HIS A 256 -9.34 5.18 -11.76
N THR A 257 -8.56 6.23 -11.45
CA THR A 257 -7.26 6.06 -10.80
C THR A 257 -7.35 6.26 -9.28
N MET A 258 -6.97 5.26 -8.51
CA MET A 258 -6.87 5.33 -7.05
C MET A 258 -5.46 5.75 -6.61
N LEU A 259 -5.36 6.74 -5.72
CA LEU A 259 -4.08 7.29 -5.25
C LEU A 259 -3.99 7.42 -3.73
N PRO A 260 -2.86 7.07 -3.11
CA PRO A 260 -2.64 7.23 -1.68
C PRO A 260 -2.24 8.67 -1.33
N ILE A 261 -3.09 9.66 -1.65
CA ILE A 261 -2.74 11.09 -1.62
C ILE A 261 -2.16 11.60 -0.29
N ARG A 262 -2.51 10.96 0.84
CA ARG A 262 -2.03 11.30 2.18
C ARG A 262 -0.56 10.93 2.40
N TRP A 263 0.00 10.06 1.57
CA TRP A 263 1.41 9.64 1.56
C TRP A 263 2.22 10.26 0.42
N MET A 264 1.57 10.99 -0.49
CA MET A 264 2.20 11.51 -1.70
C MET A 264 2.81 12.90 -1.47
N PRO A 265 3.97 13.20 -2.08
CA PRO A 265 4.54 14.54 -2.08
C PRO A 265 3.82 15.46 -3.08
N PRO A 266 4.05 16.79 -3.00
CA PRO A 266 3.43 17.78 -3.89
C PRO A 266 3.64 17.49 -5.38
N GLU A 267 4.84 17.09 -5.81
CA GLU A 267 5.13 16.83 -7.22
C GLU A 267 4.42 15.59 -7.77
N SER A 268 4.14 14.59 -6.95
CA SER A 268 3.36 13.42 -7.36
C SER A 268 1.88 13.75 -7.45
N ILE A 269 1.36 14.60 -6.56
CA ILE A 269 -0.03 15.06 -6.58
C ILE A 269 -0.27 15.99 -7.78
N MET A 270 0.59 16.99 -7.98
CA MET A 270 0.39 18.05 -8.98
C MET A 270 0.84 17.64 -10.37
N TYR A 271 1.93 16.90 -10.49
CA TYR A 271 2.61 16.66 -11.76
C TYR A 271 2.81 15.19 -12.09
N ARG A 272 2.27 14.26 -11.27
CA ARG A 272 2.43 12.81 -11.44
C ARG A 272 3.89 12.36 -11.54
N LYS A 273 4.82 13.09 -10.91
CA LYS A 273 6.24 12.72 -10.86
C LYS A 273 6.50 11.76 -9.72
N PHE A 274 7.05 10.60 -10.02
CA PHE A 274 7.41 9.56 -9.05
C PHE A 274 8.90 9.23 -9.21
N THR A 275 9.65 9.35 -8.13
CA THR A 275 11.10 9.14 -8.05
C THR A 275 11.47 8.51 -6.70
N THR A 276 12.74 8.15 -6.52
CA THR A 276 13.25 7.72 -5.21
C THR A 276 13.03 8.79 -4.13
N GLU A 277 13.08 10.07 -4.51
CA GLU A 277 12.82 11.19 -3.60
C GLU A 277 11.33 11.31 -3.24
N SER A 278 10.41 10.91 -4.12
CA SER A 278 9.00 10.83 -3.75
C SER A 278 8.74 9.73 -2.74
N ASP A 279 9.44 8.59 -2.83
CA ASP A 279 9.34 7.55 -1.81
C ASP A 279 9.97 7.98 -0.48
N VAL A 280 11.00 8.84 -0.49
CA VAL A 280 11.54 9.45 0.74
C VAL A 280 10.48 10.27 1.46
N TRP A 281 9.64 11.02 0.74
CA TRP A 281 8.51 11.72 1.36
C TRP A 281 7.55 10.73 2.03
N SER A 282 7.18 9.67 1.31
CA SER A 282 6.29 8.62 1.83
C SER A 282 6.90 7.93 3.05
N LEU A 283 8.22 7.71 3.09
CA LEU A 283 8.91 7.19 4.27
C LEU A 283 8.75 8.13 5.48
N GLY A 284 8.84 9.45 5.28
CA GLY A 284 8.53 10.41 6.35
C GLY A 284 7.13 10.23 6.93
N VAL A 285 6.14 9.96 6.06
CA VAL A 285 4.76 9.64 6.48
C VAL A 285 4.69 8.29 7.20
N VAL A 286 5.40 7.26 6.74
CA VAL A 286 5.49 5.96 7.44
C VAL A 286 6.09 6.11 8.84
N LEU A 287 7.11 6.93 9.01
CA LEU A 287 7.64 7.24 10.34
C LEU A 287 6.56 7.89 11.21
N TRP A 288 5.78 8.83 10.67
CA TRP A 288 4.66 9.42 11.39
C TRP A 288 3.61 8.38 11.79
N GLU A 289 3.27 7.44 10.91
CA GLU A 289 2.35 6.33 11.21
C GLU A 289 2.89 5.45 12.36
N ILE A 290 4.17 5.07 12.32
CA ILE A 290 4.81 4.26 13.37
C ILE A 290 4.67 4.95 14.73
N PHE A 291 5.05 6.22 14.82
CA PHE A 291 5.01 6.99 16.07
C PHE A 291 3.62 7.49 16.47
N THR A 292 2.58 7.14 15.70
CA THR A 292 1.18 7.38 16.05
C THR A 292 0.36 6.09 16.16
N TYR A 293 1.03 4.93 16.17
CA TYR A 293 0.38 3.62 16.23
C TYR A 293 -0.61 3.38 15.07
N GLY A 294 -0.21 3.74 13.85
CA GLY A 294 -0.95 3.47 12.63
C GLY A 294 -2.13 4.40 12.37
N LYS A 295 -2.19 5.58 13.03
CA LYS A 295 -3.21 6.60 12.73
C LYS A 295 -3.14 7.02 11.27
N GLN A 296 -4.30 7.34 10.69
CA GLN A 296 -4.35 7.85 9.33
C GLN A 296 -3.70 9.24 9.28
N PRO A 297 -2.76 9.51 8.36
CA PRO A 297 -2.21 10.84 8.18
C PRO A 297 -3.33 11.82 7.83
N TRP A 298 -3.35 12.97 8.49
CA TRP A 298 -4.39 13.99 8.31
C TRP A 298 -5.81 13.49 8.60
N TYR A 299 -6.00 12.57 9.55
CA TYR A 299 -7.31 11.95 9.84
C TYR A 299 -8.48 12.93 10.11
N GLN A 300 -8.21 14.20 10.43
CA GLN A 300 -9.24 15.23 10.63
C GLN A 300 -9.65 15.96 9.36
N LEU A 301 -8.98 15.70 8.23
CA LEU A 301 -9.17 16.43 6.98
C LEU A 301 -9.74 15.50 5.90
N SER A 302 -10.60 16.05 5.06
CA SER A 302 -11.04 15.44 3.81
C SER A 302 -9.91 15.35 2.78
N ASN A 303 -10.10 14.54 1.74
CA ASN A 303 -9.10 14.36 0.69
C ASN A 303 -8.73 15.67 -0.04
N ASN A 304 -9.69 16.56 -0.26
CA ASN A 304 -9.44 17.86 -0.89
C ASN A 304 -8.63 18.79 0.02
N GLU A 305 -8.95 18.83 1.31
CA GLU A 305 -8.20 19.61 2.29
C GLU A 305 -6.78 19.08 2.46
N VAL A 306 -6.57 17.77 2.38
CA VAL A 306 -5.22 17.16 2.37
C VAL A 306 -4.40 17.63 1.18
N ILE A 307 -5.00 17.61 -0.03
CA ILE A 307 -4.34 18.09 -1.24
C ILE A 307 -3.95 19.57 -1.08
N GLU A 308 -4.85 20.40 -0.56
CA GLU A 308 -4.58 21.80 -0.29
C GLU A 308 -3.45 21.98 0.74
N CYS A 309 -3.48 21.25 1.86
CA CYS A 309 -2.43 21.26 2.88
C CYS A 309 -1.04 20.98 2.27
N ILE A 310 -0.92 19.87 1.55
CA ILE A 310 0.35 19.41 1.00
C ILE A 310 0.87 20.41 -0.04
N THR A 311 0.00 20.89 -0.93
CA THR A 311 0.41 21.84 -2.00
C THR A 311 0.79 23.22 -1.47
N GLN A 312 0.20 23.64 -0.35
CA GLN A 312 0.58 24.86 0.40
C GLN A 312 1.85 24.68 1.26
N GLY A 313 2.41 23.48 1.33
CA GLY A 313 3.63 23.20 2.12
C GLY A 313 3.38 22.98 3.60
N ARG A 314 2.14 22.70 4.01
CA ARG A 314 1.84 22.22 5.37
C ARG A 314 2.31 20.78 5.52
N VAL A 315 2.85 20.45 6.69
CA VAL A 315 3.33 19.10 7.04
C VAL A 315 2.63 18.57 8.29
N LEU A 316 2.67 17.25 8.49
CA LEU A 316 2.09 16.61 9.67
C LEU A 316 2.77 17.10 10.95
N GLN A 317 1.99 17.29 12.02
CA GLN A 317 2.50 17.71 13.32
C GLN A 317 3.28 16.59 14.02
N ARG A 318 4.23 16.96 14.89
CA ARG A 318 4.99 16.00 15.71
C ARG A 318 4.05 15.17 16.59
N PRO A 319 4.08 13.83 16.51
CA PRO A 319 3.36 12.97 17.45
C PRO A 319 3.84 13.20 18.90
N ARG A 320 2.93 13.09 19.87
CA ARG A 320 3.25 13.40 21.29
C ARG A 320 4.41 12.55 21.83
N THR A 321 4.45 11.26 21.47
CA THR A 321 5.45 10.27 21.89
C THR A 321 6.66 10.21 20.95
N CYS A 322 6.69 11.01 19.88
CA CYS A 322 7.78 11.00 18.91
C CYS A 322 8.97 11.84 19.41
N PRO A 323 10.19 11.29 19.48
CA PRO A 323 11.39 12.06 19.80
C PRO A 323 11.62 13.20 18.81
N GLN A 324 12.23 14.28 19.28
CA GLN A 324 12.47 15.47 18.46
C GLN A 324 13.38 15.13 17.26
N GLU A 325 14.39 14.30 17.47
CA GLU A 325 15.36 13.86 16.48
C GLU A 325 14.70 13.06 15.34
N VAL A 326 13.70 12.24 15.68
CA VAL A 326 12.91 11.49 14.68
C VAL A 326 12.03 12.45 13.90
N TYR A 327 11.41 13.42 14.55
CA TYR A 327 10.59 14.41 13.86
C TYR A 327 11.42 15.32 12.93
N GLU A 328 12.63 15.71 13.31
CA GLU A 328 13.56 16.42 12.43
C GLU A 328 13.95 15.61 11.20
N LEU A 329 14.03 14.29 11.34
CA LEU A 329 14.20 13.39 10.21
C LEU A 329 12.96 13.40 9.30
N MET A 330 11.75 13.36 9.86
CA MET A 330 10.50 13.50 9.08
C MET A 330 10.46 14.84 8.32
N LEU A 331 10.81 15.95 8.97
CA LEU A 331 10.89 17.28 8.33
C LEU A 331 11.93 17.30 7.19
N GLY A 332 13.03 16.56 7.33
CA GLY A 332 14.01 16.37 6.26
C GLY A 332 13.49 15.54 5.09
N CYS A 333 12.51 14.66 5.31
CA CYS A 333 11.81 13.93 4.24
C CYS A 333 10.78 14.81 3.52
N TRP A 334 10.17 15.76 4.24
CA TRP A 334 9.10 16.61 3.73
C TRP A 334 9.57 17.97 3.19
N GLN A 335 10.81 18.03 2.68
CA GLN A 335 11.25 19.19 1.91
C GLN A 335 10.43 19.30 0.63
N ARG A 336 9.98 20.54 0.32
CA ARG A 336 9.15 20.82 -0.86
C ARG A 336 9.87 20.39 -2.14
N GLU A 337 11.12 20.83 -2.29
CA GLU A 337 11.97 20.48 -3.42
C GLU A 337 12.54 19.06 -3.25
N PRO A 338 12.31 18.12 -4.20
CA PRO A 338 12.74 16.73 -4.06
C PRO A 338 14.24 16.56 -3.80
N HIS A 339 15.07 17.35 -4.48
CA HIS A 339 16.53 17.29 -4.36
C HIS A 339 17.07 17.81 -3.00
N MET A 340 16.24 18.52 -2.23
CA MET A 340 16.58 18.99 -0.88
C MET A 340 16.22 17.96 0.21
N ARG A 341 15.48 16.89 -0.14
CA ARG A 341 15.11 15.85 0.81
C ARG A 341 16.35 15.07 1.26
N LYS A 342 16.33 14.60 2.50
CA LYS A 342 17.42 13.77 3.04
C LYS A 342 17.60 12.51 2.19
N ASN A 343 18.85 12.16 1.91
CA ASN A 343 19.16 10.91 1.21
C ASN A 343 18.74 9.69 2.06
N ILE A 344 18.15 8.68 1.41
CA ILE A 344 17.64 7.47 2.09
C ILE A 344 18.71 6.72 2.89
N LYS A 345 19.97 6.68 2.43
CA LYS A 345 21.07 6.08 3.18
C LYS A 345 21.37 6.88 4.45
N GLY A 346 21.35 8.21 4.36
CA GLY A 346 21.51 9.10 5.51
C GLY A 346 20.39 8.94 6.53
N ILE A 347 19.14 8.80 6.07
CA ILE A 347 17.98 8.50 6.92
C ILE A 347 18.19 7.18 7.67
N HIS A 348 18.55 6.11 6.95
CA HIS A 348 18.80 4.80 7.55
C HIS A 348 19.91 4.85 8.61
N THR A 349 21.05 5.49 8.32
CA THR A 349 22.15 5.64 9.29
C THR A 349 21.72 6.40 10.56
N LEU A 350 20.92 7.45 10.42
CA LEU A 350 20.41 8.20 11.56
C LEU A 350 19.47 7.36 12.43
N LEU A 351 18.56 6.60 11.81
CA LEU A 351 17.68 5.67 12.52
C LEU A 351 18.47 4.57 13.25
N GLN A 352 19.51 4.02 12.61
CA GLN A 352 20.41 3.05 13.26
C GLN A 352 21.10 3.64 14.49
N ASN A 353 21.56 4.89 14.41
CA ASN A 353 22.20 5.56 15.54
C ASN A 353 21.22 5.83 16.69
N LEU A 354 20.00 6.26 16.37
CA LEU A 354 18.94 6.46 17.36
C LEU A 354 18.53 5.15 18.04
N ALA A 355 18.41 4.06 17.27
CA ALA A 355 18.10 2.73 17.81
C ALA A 355 19.20 2.22 18.76
N LYS A 356 20.48 2.43 18.43
CA LYS A 356 21.63 2.05 19.29
C LYS A 356 21.72 2.88 20.57
N ALA A 357 21.34 4.15 20.50
CA ALA A 357 21.36 5.06 21.65
C ALA A 357 20.17 4.83 22.59
N SER A 358 19.11 4.17 22.12
CA SER A 358 17.99 3.76 22.98
C SER A 358 18.48 2.67 23.93
N PRO A 359 18.23 2.77 25.25
CA PRO A 359 18.60 1.72 26.19
C PRO A 359 18.02 0.40 25.72
N VAL A 360 18.87 -0.62 25.59
CA VAL A 360 18.42 -1.96 25.26
C VAL A 360 17.69 -2.51 26.48
N TYR A 361 16.39 -2.28 26.56
CA TYR A 361 15.52 -3.14 27.34
C TYR A 361 15.37 -4.44 26.54
N LEU A 362 16.28 -5.37 26.79
CA LEU A 362 16.09 -6.78 26.46
C LEU A 362 14.94 -7.29 27.34
N ASP A 363 13.70 -6.95 26.99
CA ASP A 363 12.60 -7.81 27.38
C ASP A 363 12.69 -9.03 26.47
N ILE A 364 13.32 -10.06 27.02
CA ILE A 364 13.25 -11.44 26.57
C ILE A 364 11.75 -11.77 26.50
N LEU A 365 11.16 -11.61 25.32
CA LEU A 365 9.84 -12.17 25.05
C LEU A 365 10.02 -13.68 24.90
N GLY A 366 9.69 -14.39 25.99
CA GLY A 366 9.47 -15.83 25.99
C GLY A 366 8.12 -16.23 25.42
#